data_AF-A0A7C5TAB9-F1
#
_entry.id   AF-A0A7C5TAB9-F1
#
_cell.length_a   1.000
_cell.length_b   1.000
_cell.length_c   1.000
_cell.angle_alpha   90.00
_cell.angle_beta   90.00
_cell.angle_gamma   90.00
#
_symmetry.space_group_name_H-M   'P 1'
#
loop_
_entity.id
_entity.type
_entity.pdbx_description
1 polymer ?
#
loop_
_entity_poly.entity_id
_entity_poly.type
_entity_poly.pdbx_seq_one_letter_code
_entity_poly.pdbx_strand_id
1 'polypeptide(L)'
;MQTCIVAERYGNRCLGEYLGADIGGKILHKPNYGRELILRSIVHEVRPRCRLLLVVIDYETSRDARQLVDTHFDLRQVCEKVWIGVGKGKLAGVIAVVLDPHVEGFAERLGLNPGDKLKHEDACRHIRRELERNENAKYKFYECLQKLKSETKNLLARSA
;
A
#
# COMPACT_ATOMS: atom_id res chain seq x y z
N MET A 1 13.38 13.36 11.49
CA MET A 1 12.67 13.00 10.22
C MET A 1 11.66 11.90 10.50
N GLN A 2 10.48 11.94 9.89
CA GLN A 2 9.36 11.02 10.17
C GLN A 2 9.21 9.92 9.10
N THR A 3 8.47 8.85 9.40
CA THR A 3 8.00 7.90 8.39
C THR A 3 6.88 8.52 7.56
N CYS A 4 6.93 8.37 6.25
CA CYS A 4 5.89 8.82 5.33
C CYS A 4 5.28 7.60 4.62
N ILE A 5 3.96 7.60 4.51
CA ILE A 5 3.21 6.57 3.79
C ILE A 5 2.49 7.27 2.64
N VAL A 6 2.94 7.03 1.42
CA VAL A 6 2.27 7.54 0.22
C VAL A 6 1.30 6.48 -0.28
N ALA A 7 0.08 6.87 -0.59
CA ALA A 7 -0.91 5.95 -1.13
C ALA A 7 -1.58 6.56 -2.37
N GLU A 8 -1.72 5.74 -3.42
CA GLU A 8 -2.48 6.09 -4.62
C GLU A 8 -3.97 5.82 -4.42
N ARG A 9 -4.85 6.76 -4.78
CA ARG A 9 -6.32 6.56 -4.68
C ARG A 9 -6.83 6.35 -3.25
N TYR A 10 -8.15 6.46 -3.08
CA TYR A 10 -8.75 6.48 -1.75
C TYR A 10 -8.77 5.11 -1.07
N GLY A 11 -8.91 4.01 -1.81
CA GLY A 11 -8.80 2.67 -1.26
C GLY A 11 -7.43 2.38 -0.64
N ASN A 12 -6.32 2.72 -1.32
CA ASN A 12 -4.98 2.45 -0.80
C ASN A 12 -4.65 3.36 0.38
N ARG A 13 -5.19 4.59 0.38
CA ARG A 13 -5.11 5.47 1.55
C ARG A 13 -5.64 4.76 2.79
N CYS A 14 -6.72 4.00 2.66
CA CYS A 14 -7.28 3.27 3.80
C CYS A 14 -6.30 2.24 4.35
N LEU A 15 -5.73 1.40 3.49
CA LEU A 15 -4.71 0.44 3.91
C LEU A 15 -3.49 1.14 4.53
N GLY A 16 -3.08 2.26 3.94
CA GLY A 16 -2.03 3.13 4.46
C GLY A 16 -2.34 3.65 5.87
N GLU A 17 -3.57 4.10 6.14
CA GLU A 17 -4.02 4.54 7.46
C GLU A 17 -3.96 3.41 8.50
N TYR A 18 -4.42 2.20 8.14
CA TYR A 18 -4.31 1.02 9.01
C TYR A 18 -2.86 0.61 9.30
N LEU A 19 -1.96 0.73 8.33
CA LEU A 19 -0.54 0.47 8.55
C LEU A 19 0.11 1.57 9.41
N GLY A 20 -0.20 2.83 9.10
CA GLY A 20 0.37 4.02 9.73
C GLY A 20 0.02 4.17 11.20
N ALA A 21 -1.17 3.72 11.60
CA ALA A 21 -1.60 3.70 13.00
C ALA A 21 -0.65 2.88 13.91
N ASP A 22 0.00 1.85 13.37
CA ASP A 22 0.86 0.95 14.15
C ASP A 22 2.35 1.19 13.97
N ILE A 23 2.80 1.52 12.75
CA ILE A 23 4.23 1.76 12.49
C ILE A 23 4.66 3.20 12.74
N GLY A 24 3.70 4.09 12.99
CA GLY A 24 3.93 5.52 13.18
C GLY A 24 4.38 6.19 11.89
N GLY A 25 3.45 6.70 11.09
CA GLY A 25 3.76 7.38 9.84
C GLY A 25 2.70 8.37 9.39
N LYS A 26 3.14 9.48 8.79
CA LYS A 26 2.23 10.47 8.19
C LYS A 26 1.73 9.95 6.84
N ILE A 27 0.41 9.86 6.69
CA ILE A 27 -0.20 9.51 5.41
C ILE A 27 -0.15 10.72 4.48
N LEU A 28 0.37 10.50 3.28
CA LEU A 28 0.43 11.45 2.18
C LEU A 28 -0.38 10.88 1.03
N HIS A 29 -1.61 11.36 0.89
CA HIS A 29 -2.50 10.93 -0.18
C HIS A 29 -2.64 12.04 -1.22
N LYS A 30 -2.59 11.68 -2.50
CA LYS A 30 -3.19 12.48 -3.57
C LYS A 30 -4.05 11.55 -4.43
N PRO A 31 -5.25 12.01 -4.82
CA PRO A 31 -6.16 11.20 -5.64
C PRO A 31 -5.56 10.82 -7.00
N ASN A 32 -4.66 11.66 -7.53
CA ASN A 32 -4.03 11.49 -8.84
C ASN A 32 -2.52 11.21 -8.75
N TYR A 33 -2.01 10.58 -7.69
CA TYR A 33 -0.71 9.91 -7.80
C TYR A 33 -0.90 8.76 -8.79
N GLY A 34 -0.76 9.06 -10.08
CA GLY A 34 -0.61 8.04 -11.10
C GLY A 34 0.77 7.39 -10.98
N ARG A 35 0.90 6.25 -11.64
CA ARG A 35 2.08 5.39 -11.66
C ARG A 35 3.42 6.09 -11.89
N GLU A 36 3.45 7.05 -12.82
CA GLU A 36 4.66 7.84 -13.13
C GLU A 36 5.01 8.84 -12.02
N LEU A 37 4.01 9.34 -11.32
CA LEU A 37 4.15 10.29 -10.22
C LEU A 37 4.69 9.61 -8.96
N ILE A 38 4.35 8.33 -8.73
CA ILE A 38 4.98 7.52 -7.68
C ILE A 38 6.46 7.23 -7.96
N LEU A 39 6.86 7.04 -9.22
CA LEU A 39 8.26 6.76 -9.52
C LEU A 39 9.10 8.05 -9.64
N ARG A 40 8.53 9.16 -10.14
CA ARG A 40 9.26 10.42 -10.35
C ARG A 40 9.14 11.39 -9.17
N SER A 41 7.94 11.68 -8.67
CA SER A 41 7.74 12.70 -7.63
C SER A 41 8.07 12.20 -6.23
N ILE A 42 7.84 10.93 -5.91
CA ILE A 42 8.12 10.42 -4.55
C ILE A 42 9.62 10.47 -4.23
N VAL A 43 10.48 10.17 -5.19
CA VAL A 43 11.94 10.17 -5.00
C VAL A 43 12.48 11.59 -4.80
N HIS A 44 11.96 12.56 -5.54
CA HIS A 44 12.49 13.92 -5.54
C HIS A 44 11.80 14.85 -4.54
N GLU A 45 10.48 14.71 -4.34
CA GLU A 45 9.70 15.63 -3.51
C GLU A 45 9.46 15.11 -2.09
N VAL A 46 9.20 13.80 -1.96
CA VAL A 46 8.74 13.20 -0.70
C VAL A 46 9.90 12.61 0.07
N ARG A 47 10.71 11.76 -0.56
CA ARG A 47 11.82 11.03 0.05
C ARG A 47 12.76 11.95 0.86
N PRO A 48 13.19 13.14 0.40
CA PRO A 48 14.11 13.97 1.18
C PRO A 48 13.53 14.45 2.52
N ARG A 49 12.20 14.47 2.65
CA ARG A 49 11.49 14.92 3.86
C ARG A 49 11.16 13.78 4.83
N CYS A 50 11.47 12.55 4.44
CA CYS A 50 11.02 11.33 5.09
C CYS A 50 12.22 10.48 5.50
N ARG A 51 12.25 10.05 6.77
CA ARG A 51 13.27 9.08 7.25
C ARG A 51 13.08 7.75 6.55
N LEU A 52 11.82 7.35 6.43
CA LEU A 52 11.37 6.18 5.71
C LEU A 52 10.23 6.58 4.80
N LEU A 53 10.19 5.95 3.63
CA LEU A 53 9.12 6.11 2.68
C LEU A 53 8.51 4.76 2.34
N LEU A 54 7.26 4.57 2.74
CA LEU A 54 6.42 3.45 2.32
C LEU A 54 5.46 3.94 1.24
N VAL A 55 5.29 3.17 0.17
CA VAL A 55 4.37 3.46 -0.92
C VAL A 55 3.35 2.34 -1.06
N VAL A 56 2.06 2.68 -1.17
CA VAL A 56 0.97 1.72 -1.42
C VAL A 56 0.48 1.91 -2.85
N ILE A 57 0.72 0.90 -3.68
CA ILE A 57 0.60 0.94 -5.14
C ILE A 57 -0.43 -0.10 -5.61
N ASP A 58 -1.25 0.24 -6.60
CA ASP A 58 -2.03 -0.73 -7.36
C ASP A 58 -1.15 -1.42 -8.41
N TYR A 59 -1.10 -2.76 -8.40
CA TYR A 59 -0.38 -3.56 -9.40
C TYR A 59 -1.23 -3.76 -10.65
N GLU A 60 -1.53 -2.62 -11.28
CA GLU A 60 -2.50 -2.51 -12.36
C GLU A 60 -2.28 -3.60 -13.43
N THR A 61 -3.36 -3.96 -14.14
CA THR A 61 -3.31 -5.10 -15.07
C THR A 61 -2.50 -4.82 -16.33
N SER A 62 -2.18 -3.56 -16.66
CA SER A 62 -1.40 -3.26 -17.86
C SER A 62 0.06 -3.71 -17.73
N ARG A 63 0.59 -4.32 -18.79
CA ARG A 63 1.95 -4.89 -18.83
C ARG A 63 3.01 -3.86 -18.42
N ASP A 64 2.92 -2.65 -18.96
CA ASP A 64 3.85 -1.57 -18.67
C ASP A 64 3.78 -1.14 -17.19
N ALA A 65 2.63 -1.30 -16.54
CA ALA A 65 2.48 -1.02 -15.10
C ALA A 65 3.33 -1.95 -14.26
N ARG A 66 3.14 -3.24 -14.52
CA ARG A 66 3.76 -4.32 -13.77
C ARG A 66 5.25 -4.29 -13.98
N GLN A 67 5.68 -4.13 -15.23
CA GLN A 67 7.10 -4.05 -15.57
C GLN A 67 7.82 -2.92 -14.81
N LEU A 68 7.19 -1.75 -14.64
CA LEU A 68 7.78 -0.66 -13.86
C LEU A 68 7.98 -1.06 -12.39
N VAL A 69 6.97 -1.67 -11.77
CA VAL A 69 7.06 -2.12 -10.38
C VAL A 69 8.10 -3.25 -10.24
N ASP A 70 8.07 -4.25 -11.12
CA ASP A 70 8.96 -5.42 -11.07
C ASP A 70 10.44 -5.06 -11.30
N THR A 71 10.67 -4.10 -12.21
CA THR A 71 12.02 -3.60 -12.50
C THR A 71 12.59 -2.85 -11.30
N HIS A 72 11.75 -2.14 -10.55
CA HIS A 72 12.20 -1.24 -9.50
C HIS A 72 12.04 -1.76 -8.08
N PHE A 73 11.34 -2.88 -7.86
CA PHE A 73 11.13 -3.44 -6.52
C PHE A 73 11.43 -4.94 -6.49
N ASP A 74 12.05 -5.39 -5.40
CA ASP A 74 12.17 -6.81 -5.08
C ASP A 74 11.00 -7.21 -4.20
N LEU A 75 9.93 -7.67 -4.85
CA LEU A 75 8.67 -8.01 -4.21
C LEU A 75 8.65 -9.47 -3.75
N ARG A 76 7.96 -9.69 -2.62
CA ARG A 76 7.52 -11.02 -2.19
C ARG A 76 6.09 -10.96 -1.72
N GLN A 77 5.38 -12.06 -1.89
CA GLN A 77 3.99 -12.15 -1.48
C GLN A 77 3.90 -12.28 0.04
N VAL A 78 3.02 -11.51 0.66
CA VAL A 78 2.75 -11.57 2.12
C VAL A 78 1.38 -12.17 2.38
N CYS A 79 0.42 -11.80 1.54
CA CYS A 79 -0.92 -12.35 1.52
C CYS A 79 -1.31 -12.61 0.06
N GLU A 80 -2.33 -13.43 -0.14
CA GLU A 80 -3.00 -13.49 -1.43
C GLU A 80 -3.36 -12.06 -1.90
N LYS A 81 -2.95 -11.72 -3.13
CA LYS A 81 -3.14 -10.42 -3.77
C LYS A 81 -2.42 -9.23 -3.11
N VAL A 82 -1.50 -9.48 -2.16
CA VAL A 82 -0.73 -8.43 -1.47
C VAL A 82 0.76 -8.78 -1.42
N TRP A 83 1.57 -7.88 -1.94
CA TRP A 83 3.02 -8.02 -2.02
C TRP A 83 3.70 -6.91 -1.22
N ILE A 84 4.89 -7.19 -0.71
CA ILE A 84 5.75 -6.20 -0.09
C ILE A 84 7.17 -6.34 -0.65
N GLY A 85 7.89 -5.23 -0.76
CA GLY A 85 9.28 -5.27 -1.20
C GLY A 85 10.04 -3.98 -0.97
N VAL A 86 11.32 -4.03 -1.33
CA VAL A 86 12.24 -2.89 -1.25
C VAL A 86 12.59 -2.39 -2.64
N GLY A 87 12.76 -1.08 -2.76
CA GLY A 87 13.16 -0.45 -4.01
C GLY A 87 14.61 -0.76 -4.37
N LYS A 88 14.87 -0.85 -5.68
CA LYS A 88 16.19 -1.05 -6.32
C LYS A 88 16.71 0.26 -6.91
N GLY A 89 18.03 0.38 -7.02
CA GLY A 89 18.70 1.52 -7.66
C GLY A 89 18.25 2.86 -7.06
N LYS A 90 17.64 3.73 -7.88
CA LYS A 90 17.15 5.05 -7.45
C LYS A 90 16.05 5.00 -6.37
N LEU A 91 15.39 3.85 -6.18
CA LEU A 91 14.39 3.62 -5.14
C LEU A 91 14.95 2.91 -3.91
N ALA A 92 16.26 2.67 -3.81
CA ALA A 92 16.86 2.03 -2.64
C ALA A 92 16.41 2.71 -1.34
N GLY A 93 15.89 1.97 -0.36
CA GLY A 93 15.35 2.51 0.89
C GLY A 93 13.87 2.93 0.86
N VAL A 94 13.19 2.77 -0.27
CA VAL A 94 11.72 2.85 -0.36
C VAL A 94 11.13 1.45 -0.15
N ILE A 95 10.09 1.35 0.67
CA ILE A 95 9.31 0.11 0.84
C ILE A 95 8.04 0.23 0.02
N ALA A 96 7.73 -0.77 -0.80
CA ALA A 96 6.46 -0.83 -1.53
C ALA A 96 5.54 -1.90 -0.93
N VAL A 97 4.28 -1.53 -0.72
CA VAL A 97 3.14 -2.44 -0.51
C VAL A 97 2.32 -2.39 -1.79
N VAL A 98 2.14 -3.54 -2.42
CA VAL A 98 1.59 -3.63 -3.78
C VAL A 98 0.34 -4.52 -3.75
N LEU A 99 -0.79 -3.98 -4.18
CA LEU A 99 -2.09 -4.66 -4.22
C LEU A 99 -2.34 -5.15 -5.65
N ASP A 100 -2.45 -6.47 -5.85
CA ASP A 100 -2.57 -7.08 -7.18
C ASP A 100 -3.97 -7.60 -7.44
N PRO A 101 -4.69 -7.16 -8.48
CA PRO A 101 -4.32 -6.08 -9.41
C PRO A 101 -4.59 -4.67 -8.87
N HIS A 102 -5.57 -4.55 -7.96
CA HIS A 102 -6.01 -3.29 -7.36
C HIS A 102 -6.55 -3.56 -5.95
N VAL A 103 -6.80 -2.51 -5.18
CA VAL A 103 -7.44 -2.61 -3.86
C VAL A 103 -8.83 -3.27 -3.88
N GLU A 104 -9.57 -3.15 -4.98
CA GLU A 104 -10.83 -3.88 -5.21
C GLU A 104 -10.60 -5.40 -5.16
N GLY A 105 -9.55 -5.90 -5.82
CA GLY A 105 -9.22 -7.32 -5.79
C GLY A 105 -8.82 -7.83 -4.41
N PHE A 106 -8.17 -6.98 -3.60
CA PHE A 106 -7.93 -7.28 -2.20
C PHE A 106 -9.24 -7.34 -1.39
N ALA A 107 -10.16 -6.41 -1.60
CA ALA A 107 -11.46 -6.40 -0.94
C ALA A 107 -12.36 -7.59 -1.35
N GLU A 108 -12.38 -7.95 -2.62
CA GLU A 108 -13.07 -9.15 -3.12
C GLU A 108 -12.56 -10.43 -2.45
N ARG A 109 -11.24 -10.54 -2.25
CA ARG A 109 -10.62 -11.66 -1.52
C ARG A 109 -11.02 -11.72 -0.05
N LEU A 110 -11.38 -10.59 0.56
CA LEU A 110 -11.98 -10.56 1.90
C LEU A 110 -13.46 -11.00 1.89
N GLY A 111 -14.05 -11.22 0.72
CA GLY A 111 -15.48 -11.49 0.55
C GLY A 111 -16.33 -10.21 0.56
N LEU A 112 -15.72 -9.05 0.31
CA LEU A 112 -16.41 -7.77 0.22
C LEU A 112 -16.75 -7.44 -1.23
N ASN A 113 -17.84 -6.71 -1.45
CA ASN A 113 -18.18 -6.19 -2.77
C ASN A 113 -18.14 -4.66 -2.76
N PRO A 114 -16.94 -4.07 -2.90
CA PRO A 114 -16.77 -2.62 -2.82
C PRO A 114 -17.35 -1.86 -4.01
N GLY A 115 -17.37 -2.46 -5.21
CA GLY A 115 -17.63 -1.75 -6.46
C GLY A 115 -16.80 -0.47 -6.58
N ASP A 116 -17.41 0.60 -7.06
CA ASP A 116 -16.74 1.90 -7.22
C ASP A 116 -16.49 2.66 -5.91
N LYS A 117 -16.97 2.18 -4.76
CA LYS A 117 -16.86 2.91 -3.48
C LYS A 117 -15.40 3.12 -3.04
N LEU A 118 -14.47 2.30 -3.51
CA LEU A 118 -13.03 2.45 -3.22
C LEU A 118 -12.36 3.57 -4.02
N LYS A 119 -13.05 4.13 -5.01
CA LYS A 119 -12.59 5.27 -5.82
C LYS A 119 -12.98 6.62 -5.22
N HIS A 120 -13.76 6.64 -4.14
CA HIS A 120 -14.28 7.86 -3.51
C HIS A 120 -13.66 8.10 -2.13
N GLU A 121 -13.75 9.34 -1.64
CA GLU A 121 -13.19 9.75 -0.35
C GLU A 121 -13.68 8.95 0.87
N ASP A 122 -14.87 8.39 0.77
CA ASP A 122 -15.48 7.54 1.79
C ASP A 122 -15.03 6.07 1.74
N ALA A 123 -14.09 5.70 0.86
CA ALA A 123 -13.58 4.34 0.69
C ALA A 123 -13.25 3.67 2.04
N CYS A 124 -12.58 4.41 2.93
CA CYS A 124 -12.13 3.87 4.20
C CYS A 124 -13.26 3.64 5.20
N ARG A 125 -14.25 4.55 5.20
CA ARG A 125 -15.49 4.39 5.98
C ARG A 125 -16.28 3.17 5.49
N HIS A 126 -16.31 2.96 4.17
CA HIS A 126 -16.98 1.81 3.58
C HIS A 126 -16.30 0.50 3.98
N ILE A 127 -14.97 0.39 3.80
CA ILE A 127 -14.21 -0.80 4.24
C ILE A 127 -14.47 -1.10 5.71
N ARG A 128 -14.38 -0.09 6.58
CA ARG A 128 -14.61 -0.29 8.03
C ARG A 128 -15.99 -0.89 8.31
N ARG A 129 -17.05 -0.33 7.73
CA ARG A 129 -18.42 -0.84 7.89
C ARG A 129 -18.58 -2.27 7.39
N GLU A 130 -17.96 -2.62 6.27
CA GLU A 130 -18.01 -3.97 5.73
C GLU A 130 -17.27 -4.98 6.62
N LEU A 131 -16.11 -4.60 7.16
CA LEU A 131 -15.37 -5.42 8.13
C LEU A 131 -16.15 -5.59 9.45
N GLU A 132 -16.86 -4.56 9.92
CA GLU A 132 -17.72 -4.66 11.11
C GLU A 132 -18.89 -5.63 10.93
N ARG A 133 -19.38 -5.79 9.69
CA ARG A 133 -20.52 -6.68 9.37
C ARG A 133 -20.12 -8.11 9.08
N ASN A 134 -18.84 -8.37 8.81
CA ASN A 134 -18.35 -9.67 8.37
C ASN A 134 -17.10 -10.07 9.16
N GLU A 135 -17.29 -10.85 10.22
CA GLU A 135 -16.20 -11.30 11.10
C GLU A 135 -15.13 -12.12 10.36
N ASN A 136 -15.49 -12.87 9.32
CA ASN A 136 -14.51 -13.59 8.50
C ASN A 136 -13.64 -12.64 7.65
N ALA A 137 -14.26 -11.63 7.03
CA ALA A 137 -13.55 -10.59 6.29
C ALA A 137 -12.61 -9.81 7.21
N LYS A 138 -13.11 -9.45 8.41
CA LYS A 138 -12.34 -8.81 9.48
C LYS A 138 -11.14 -9.63 9.89
N TYR A 139 -11.34 -10.92 10.19
CA TYR A 139 -10.24 -11.83 10.55
C TYR A 139 -9.16 -11.86 9.46
N LYS A 140 -9.54 -12.13 8.20
CA LYS A 140 -8.61 -12.18 7.06
C LYS A 140 -7.87 -10.85 6.85
N PHE A 141 -8.57 -9.73 7.03
CA PHE A 141 -7.98 -8.39 6.90
C PHE A 141 -6.91 -8.18 7.97
N TYR A 142 -7.25 -8.40 9.25
CA TYR A 142 -6.30 -8.19 10.35
C TYR A 142 -5.15 -9.20 10.34
N GLU A 143 -5.38 -10.45 9.95
CA GLU A 143 -4.32 -11.44 9.75
C GLU A 143 -3.30 -10.96 8.71
N CYS A 144 -3.78 -10.48 7.55
CA CYS A 144 -2.92 -9.94 6.52
C CYS A 144 -2.19 -8.67 6.97
N LEU A 145 -2.90 -7.77 7.66
CA LEU A 145 -2.34 -6.54 8.19
C LEU A 145 -1.22 -6.83 9.21
N GLN A 146 -1.36 -7.84 10.07
CA GLN A 146 -0.31 -8.25 11.01
C GLN A 146 0.94 -8.76 10.28
N LYS A 147 0.77 -9.56 9.22
CA LYS A 147 1.90 -10.02 8.39
C LYS A 147 2.60 -8.83 7.73
N LEU A 148 1.86 -7.92 7.10
CA LEU A 148 2.43 -6.70 6.52
C LEU A 148 3.20 -5.85 7.54
N LYS A 149 2.66 -5.69 8.74
CA LYS A 149 3.31 -4.95 9.83
C LYS A 149 4.63 -5.60 10.23
N SER A 150 4.63 -6.90 10.47
CA SER A 150 5.84 -7.65 10.81
C SER A 150 6.89 -7.48 9.71
N GLU A 151 6.50 -7.63 8.46
CA GLU A 151 7.44 -7.50 7.35
C GLU A 151 7.94 -6.08 7.13
N THR A 152 7.09 -5.08 7.31
CA THR A 152 7.52 -3.68 7.28
C THR A 152 8.55 -3.41 8.37
N LYS A 153 8.33 -3.90 9.59
CA LYS A 153 9.29 -3.78 10.70
C LYS A 153 10.61 -4.51 10.43
N ASN A 154 10.56 -5.70 9.83
CA ASN A 154 11.75 -6.46 9.45
C ASN A 154 12.58 -5.72 8.38
N LEU A 155 11.91 -5.20 7.34
CA LEU A 155 12.56 -4.41 6.29
C LEU A 155 13.14 -3.10 6.84
N LEU A 156 12.44 -2.50 7.80
CA LEU A 156 12.89 -1.31 8.52
C LEU A 156 14.18 -1.57 9.31
N ALA A 157 14.23 -2.66 10.08
CA ALA A 157 15.39 -3.00 10.90
C ALA A 157 16.64 -3.30 10.06
N ARG A 158 16.47 -3.79 8.83
CA ARG A 158 17.57 -4.06 7.89
C ARG A 158 18.08 -2.83 7.14
N SER A 159 17.32 -1.73 7.19
CA SER A 159 17.62 -0.48 6.48
C SER A 159 18.12 0.63 7.41
N ALA A 160 18.21 0.35 8.71
CA ALA A 160 18.72 1.23 9.77
C ALA A 160 20.15 0.85 10.13
#